data_AF-J2TSY1-F1
#
_entry.id   AF-J2TSY1-F1
#
_cell.length_a   1.000
_cell.length_b   1.000
_cell.length_c   1.000
_cell.angle_alpha   90.00
_cell.angle_beta   90.00
_cell.angle_gamma   90.00
#
_symmetry.space_group_name_H-M   'P 1'
#
loop_
_entity.id
_entity.type
_entity.pdbx_description
1 polymer ?
#
loop_
_entity_poly.entity_id
_entity_poly.type
_entity_poly.pdbx_seq_one_letter_code
_entity_poly.pdbx_strand_id
1 'polypeptide(L)'
;MIDHQAGNGVAWRLNLNKRELMVRVFSRILSAMLIAGCVAGLAGCAGSVAPEIKRLPERVELSGRFYRGDAYQSGPQVLASMLSQQGIVITPGLLEKPLHLPGGEAQLQQGMQSLAREYGMVVYPLDSNLVALLTQVAAGYPVMVRFTEGSAMWAEPRYAILAGYNRQKQTVLLRAGMDRRELMSFSAFESALKDAGGWAVLILNPTQIPAQVDQQRWLKAANDLAQAGQEQAATRAKKALAAH
;
A
#
# COMPACT_ATOMS: atom_id res chain seq x y z
N MET A 1 84.32 -1.96 -50.88
CA MET A 1 83.43 -3.06 -50.45
C MET A 1 82.22 -2.44 -49.75
N ILE A 2 81.07 -3.11 -49.76
CA ILE A 2 79.81 -2.74 -49.08
C ILE A 2 80.02 -2.61 -47.54
N ASP A 3 79.22 -1.92 -46.70
CA ASP A 3 77.93 -1.18 -46.79
C ASP A 3 77.86 -0.17 -45.57
N HIS A 4 76.82 0.53 -45.08
CA HIS A 4 75.36 0.64 -45.33
C HIS A 4 74.74 1.96 -44.75
N GLN A 5 73.52 2.30 -45.20
CA GLN A 5 72.43 3.05 -44.49
C GLN A 5 72.47 4.59 -44.27
N ALA A 6 71.25 5.14 -44.17
CA ALA A 6 70.89 6.52 -43.80
C ALA A 6 69.78 6.49 -42.71
N GLY A 7 69.44 7.62 -42.07
CA GLY A 7 68.32 7.66 -41.10
C GLY A 7 67.98 9.04 -40.53
N ASN A 8 66.81 9.59 -40.89
CA ASN A 8 66.35 10.91 -40.45
C ASN A 8 65.78 10.92 -39.02
N GLY A 9 66.48 11.57 -38.07
CA GLY A 9 66.21 11.49 -36.63
C GLY A 9 65.61 12.73 -35.95
N VAL A 10 64.60 13.41 -36.52
CA VAL A 10 64.01 14.63 -35.90
C VAL A 10 62.47 14.61 -35.77
N ALA A 11 61.74 14.11 -36.77
CA ALA A 11 60.28 14.33 -36.90
C ALA A 11 59.40 13.78 -35.76
N TRP A 12 59.86 12.74 -35.05
CA TRP A 12 58.99 11.94 -34.17
C TRP A 12 58.64 12.56 -32.82
N ARG A 13 59.45 13.48 -32.28
CA ARG A 13 59.28 13.98 -30.89
C ARG A 13 58.11 14.94 -30.68
N LEU A 14 57.68 15.69 -31.70
CA LEU A 14 56.62 16.71 -31.56
C LEU A 14 55.20 16.12 -31.46
N ASN A 15 55.00 14.87 -31.86
CA ASN A 15 53.66 14.29 -31.99
C ASN A 15 53.15 13.58 -30.70
N LEU A 16 54.05 13.17 -29.80
CA LEU A 16 53.66 12.50 -28.55
C LEU A 16 53.01 13.46 -27.55
N ASN A 17 53.60 14.65 -27.32
CA ASN A 17 53.08 15.61 -26.33
C ASN A 17 51.63 16.06 -26.60
N LYS A 18 51.21 16.14 -27.88
CA LYS A 18 49.81 16.46 -28.24
C LYS A 18 48.84 15.36 -27.82
N ARG A 19 49.23 14.08 -27.89
CA ARG A 19 48.41 12.95 -27.41
C ARG A 19 48.34 12.91 -25.88
N GLU A 20 49.48 13.06 -25.20
CA GLU A 20 49.56 13.11 -23.72
C GLU A 20 48.65 14.18 -23.12
N LEU A 21 48.72 15.43 -23.60
CA LEU A 21 47.85 16.51 -23.09
C LEU A 21 46.38 16.23 -23.36
N MET A 22 46.04 15.79 -24.58
CA MET A 22 44.65 15.59 -24.99
C MET A 22 43.95 14.50 -24.17
N VAL A 23 44.64 13.39 -23.89
CA VAL A 23 44.13 12.31 -23.02
C VAL A 23 43.91 12.79 -21.58
N ARG A 24 44.86 13.54 -21.00
CA ARG A 24 44.74 14.07 -19.63
C ARG A 24 43.61 15.10 -19.50
N VAL A 25 43.38 15.92 -20.53
CA VAL A 25 42.25 16.87 -20.56
C VAL A 25 40.91 16.13 -20.69
N PHE A 26 40.79 15.19 -21.63
CA PHE A 26 39.56 14.38 -21.77
C PHE A 26 39.22 13.62 -20.49
N SER A 27 40.20 12.99 -19.85
CA SER A 27 40.01 12.25 -18.59
C SER A 27 39.40 13.13 -17.50
N ARG A 28 39.91 14.35 -17.29
CA ARG A 28 39.39 15.26 -16.25
C ARG A 28 37.98 15.78 -16.57
N ILE A 29 37.66 16.01 -17.84
CA ILE A 29 36.30 16.41 -18.28
C ILE A 29 35.32 15.25 -18.07
N LEU A 30 35.69 14.03 -18.42
CA LEU A 30 34.84 12.84 -18.26
C LEU A 30 34.55 12.55 -16.77
N SER A 31 35.55 12.65 -15.90
CA SER A 31 35.37 12.51 -14.45
C SER A 31 34.47 13.61 -13.86
N ALA A 32 34.58 14.85 -14.34
CA ALA A 32 33.70 15.94 -13.91
C ALA A 32 32.23 15.72 -14.35
N MET A 33 32.00 15.23 -15.57
CA MET A 33 30.66 14.84 -16.03
C MET A 33 30.06 13.69 -15.22
N LEU A 34 30.84 12.67 -14.87
CA LEU A 34 30.39 11.57 -14.01
C LEU A 34 29.96 12.04 -12.62
N ILE A 35 30.75 12.91 -11.98
CA ILE A 35 30.42 13.47 -10.66
C ILE A 35 29.18 14.37 -10.74
N ALA A 36 29.07 15.22 -11.77
CA ALA A 36 27.89 16.06 -11.98
C ALA A 36 26.62 15.23 -12.22
N GLY A 37 26.71 14.13 -12.98
CA GLY A 37 25.61 13.19 -13.20
C GLY A 37 25.14 12.51 -11.91
N CYS A 38 26.08 12.07 -11.06
CA CYS A 38 25.75 11.49 -9.75
C CYS A 38 25.06 12.49 -8.81
N VAL A 39 25.43 13.77 -8.83
CA VAL A 39 24.76 14.80 -8.02
C VAL A 39 23.37 15.14 -8.57
N ALA A 40 23.21 15.22 -9.90
CA ALA A 40 21.91 15.47 -10.53
C ALA A 40 20.88 14.35 -10.25
N GLY A 41 21.32 13.09 -10.19
CA GLY A 41 20.47 11.94 -9.85
C GLY A 41 19.96 11.92 -8.39
N LEU A 42 20.54 12.74 -7.50
CA LEU A 42 20.13 12.85 -6.09
C LEU A 42 19.15 14.01 -5.83
N ALA A 43 18.76 14.77 -6.87
CA ALA A 43 17.61 15.67 -6.82
C ALA A 43 16.27 14.89 -6.87
N GLY A 44 16.14 13.87 -6.02
CA GLY A 44 14.94 13.05 -5.91
C GLY A 44 13.73 13.91 -5.57
N CYS A 45 12.63 13.71 -6.29
CA CYS A 45 11.39 14.45 -6.09
C CYS A 45 10.96 14.36 -4.62
N ALA A 46 11.07 15.47 -3.88
CA ALA A 46 10.58 15.59 -2.51
C ALA A 46 9.05 15.49 -2.53
N GLY A 47 8.54 14.26 -2.47
CA GLY A 47 7.17 13.89 -2.78
C GLY A 47 6.16 14.70 -1.98
N SER A 48 5.60 15.73 -2.61
CA SER A 48 4.75 16.71 -1.96
C SER A 48 3.43 16.05 -1.54
N VAL A 49 3.32 15.76 -0.23
CA VAL A 49 2.09 15.25 0.38
C VAL A 49 0.88 16.04 -0.14
N ALA A 50 -0.11 15.31 -0.67
CA ALA A 50 -1.30 15.88 -1.28
C ALA A 50 -1.96 16.92 -0.36
N PRO A 51 -2.48 18.05 -0.90
CA PRO A 51 -3.12 19.11 -0.10
C PRO A 51 -4.21 18.61 0.85
N GLU A 52 -4.90 17.55 0.47
CA GLU A 52 -5.96 16.88 1.23
C GLU A 52 -5.37 16.17 2.44
N ILE A 53 -4.32 15.37 2.25
CA ILE A 53 -3.61 14.70 3.34
C ILE A 53 -3.01 15.73 4.30
N LYS A 54 -2.54 16.90 3.82
CA LYS A 54 -2.05 18.00 4.68
C LYS A 54 -3.11 18.54 5.65
N ARG A 55 -4.41 18.42 5.34
CA ARG A 55 -5.53 18.80 6.23
C ARG A 55 -5.85 17.72 7.28
N LEU A 56 -5.39 16.48 7.09
CA LEU A 56 -5.58 15.40 8.05
C LEU A 56 -4.66 15.57 9.29
N PRO A 57 -5.05 15.04 10.46
CA PRO A 57 -4.21 14.97 11.65
C PRO A 57 -2.79 14.46 11.38
N GLU A 58 -1.79 14.91 12.14
CA GLU A 58 -0.39 14.57 11.82
C GLU A 58 -0.04 13.10 12.09
N ARG A 59 -0.65 12.49 13.10
CA ARG A 59 -0.55 11.06 13.42
C ARG A 59 -1.91 10.54 13.87
N VAL A 60 -2.25 9.34 13.43
CA VAL A 60 -3.37 8.55 13.96
C VAL A 60 -2.90 7.10 14.13
N GLU A 61 -3.27 6.48 15.24
CA GLU A 61 -3.02 5.06 15.53
C GLU A 61 -4.22 4.50 16.29
N LEU A 62 -5.05 3.71 15.61
CA LEU A 62 -6.33 3.20 16.10
C LEU A 62 -6.11 1.97 16.97
N SER A 63 -6.51 2.04 18.23
CA SER A 63 -6.56 0.87 19.11
C SER A 63 -7.66 -0.11 18.64
N GLY A 64 -7.47 -1.40 18.90
CA GLY A 64 -8.44 -2.43 18.48
C GLY A 64 -7.90 -3.85 18.65
N ARG A 65 -8.80 -4.83 18.71
CA ARG A 65 -8.39 -6.25 18.73
C ARG A 65 -7.77 -6.61 17.38
N PHE A 66 -6.63 -7.29 17.43
CA PHE A 66 -6.01 -7.91 16.26
C PHE A 66 -5.54 -9.32 16.60
N TYR A 67 -5.99 -10.30 15.83
CA TYR A 67 -5.49 -11.67 15.84
C TYR A 67 -4.27 -11.77 14.92
N ARG A 68 -3.24 -12.49 15.36
CA ARG A 68 -2.01 -12.73 14.60
C ARG A 68 -2.12 -14.03 13.81
N GLY A 69 -1.43 -14.13 12.70
CA GLY A 69 -1.20 -15.39 11.97
C GLY A 69 -1.12 -15.20 10.46
N ASP A 70 -0.27 -16.00 9.81
CA ASP A 70 0.05 -15.90 8.39
C ASP A 70 -0.78 -16.82 7.49
N ALA A 71 -1.41 -17.85 8.08
CA ALA A 71 -2.26 -18.79 7.38
C ALA A 71 -3.33 -18.10 6.53
N TYR A 72 -3.55 -18.60 5.32
CA TYR A 72 -4.58 -18.13 4.38
C TYR A 72 -4.48 -16.62 4.09
N GLN A 73 -3.27 -16.14 3.78
CA GLN A 73 -2.98 -14.72 3.47
C GLN A 73 -3.36 -13.77 4.62
N SER A 74 -3.39 -14.24 5.87
CA SER A 74 -3.94 -13.56 7.05
C SER A 74 -5.43 -13.16 6.97
N GLY A 75 -6.18 -13.65 5.98
CA GLY A 75 -7.57 -13.24 5.72
C GLY A 75 -8.52 -13.47 6.90
N PRO A 76 -8.66 -14.71 7.43
CA PRO A 76 -9.49 -14.99 8.60
C PRO A 76 -9.08 -14.20 9.85
N GLN A 77 -7.78 -13.96 10.04
CA GLN A 77 -7.23 -13.21 11.16
C GLN A 77 -7.65 -11.73 11.09
N VAL A 78 -7.56 -11.13 9.91
CA VAL A 78 -8.00 -9.75 9.65
C VAL A 78 -9.52 -9.63 9.76
N LEU A 79 -10.30 -10.53 9.14
CA LEU A 79 -11.77 -10.48 9.22
C LEU A 79 -12.27 -10.66 10.67
N ALA A 80 -11.76 -11.65 11.41
CA ALA A 80 -12.13 -11.84 12.82
C ALA A 80 -11.77 -10.63 13.69
N SER A 81 -10.68 -9.93 13.36
CA SER A 81 -10.27 -8.70 14.04
C SER A 81 -11.23 -7.54 13.78
N MET A 82 -11.64 -7.34 12.52
CA MET A 82 -12.61 -6.30 12.14
C MET A 82 -13.98 -6.56 12.78
N LEU A 83 -14.49 -7.80 12.70
CA LEU A 83 -15.76 -8.19 13.33
C LEU A 83 -15.70 -8.06 14.85
N SER A 84 -14.58 -8.45 15.50
CA SER A 84 -14.38 -8.25 16.94
C SER A 84 -14.41 -6.79 17.38
N GLN A 85 -13.93 -5.86 16.55
CA GLN A 85 -13.99 -4.42 16.84
C GLN A 85 -15.42 -3.88 16.73
N GLN A 86 -16.28 -4.52 15.94
CA GLN A 86 -17.72 -4.27 15.85
C GLN A 86 -18.55 -4.98 16.95
N GLY A 87 -17.88 -5.59 17.94
CA GLY A 87 -18.52 -6.26 19.09
C GLY A 87 -18.92 -7.73 18.84
N ILE A 88 -18.66 -8.29 17.66
CA ILE A 88 -19.02 -9.66 17.31
C ILE A 88 -18.03 -10.63 17.97
N VAL A 89 -18.54 -11.60 18.75
CA VAL A 89 -17.71 -12.63 19.40
C VAL A 89 -17.34 -13.70 18.38
N ILE A 90 -16.12 -13.61 17.84
CA ILE A 90 -15.61 -14.49 16.78
C ILE A 90 -14.10 -14.71 16.91
N THR A 91 -13.57 -15.78 16.31
CA THR A 91 -12.13 -16.08 16.23
C THR A 91 -11.77 -16.53 14.80
N PRO A 92 -10.48 -16.47 14.38
CA PRO A 92 -10.09 -16.78 13.01
C PRO A 92 -10.51 -18.19 12.55
N GLY A 93 -10.30 -19.21 13.39
CA GLY A 93 -10.64 -20.60 13.08
C GLY A 93 -12.13 -20.88 12.92
N LEU A 94 -13.01 -20.04 13.47
CA LEU A 94 -14.45 -20.13 13.25
C LEU A 94 -14.87 -19.62 11.85
N LEU A 95 -14.01 -18.83 11.20
CA LEU A 95 -14.23 -18.33 9.84
C LEU A 95 -13.67 -19.25 8.75
N GLU A 96 -12.73 -20.16 9.08
CA GLU A 96 -12.07 -21.02 8.09
C GLU A 96 -13.06 -21.87 7.28
N LYS A 97 -13.98 -22.58 7.95
CA LYS A 97 -15.00 -23.40 7.27
C LYS A 97 -15.98 -22.56 6.41
N PRO A 98 -16.60 -21.46 6.90
CA PRO A 98 -17.38 -20.56 6.06
C PRO A 98 -16.62 -19.97 4.87
N LEU A 99 -15.32 -19.69 5.02
CA LEU A 99 -14.45 -19.20 3.95
C LEU A 99 -13.89 -20.32 3.04
N HIS A 100 -14.34 -21.56 3.24
CA HIS A 100 -13.94 -22.74 2.47
C HIS A 100 -12.42 -22.99 2.49
N LEU A 101 -11.77 -22.76 3.63
CA LEU A 101 -10.33 -22.92 3.84
C LEU A 101 -10.02 -24.28 4.50
N PRO A 102 -8.93 -24.98 4.11
CA PRO A 102 -8.02 -24.66 3.00
C PRO A 102 -8.66 -24.88 1.62
N GLY A 103 -8.23 -24.12 0.61
CA GLY A 103 -8.61 -24.27 -0.81
C GLY A 103 -9.46 -23.12 -1.38
N GLY A 104 -10.10 -22.33 -0.51
CA GLY A 104 -10.91 -21.17 -0.87
C GLY A 104 -10.13 -19.87 -1.12
N GLU A 105 -8.79 -19.88 -1.05
CA GLU A 105 -7.95 -18.68 -1.02
C GLU A 105 -8.12 -17.78 -2.25
N ALA A 106 -8.40 -18.38 -3.42
CA ALA A 106 -8.66 -17.67 -4.67
C ALA A 106 -9.96 -16.83 -4.65
N GLN A 107 -10.95 -17.21 -3.84
CA GLN A 107 -12.23 -16.52 -3.68
C GLN A 107 -12.34 -15.75 -2.35
N LEU A 108 -11.30 -15.80 -1.51
CA LEU A 108 -11.28 -15.29 -0.15
C LEU A 108 -11.71 -13.82 -0.04
N GLN A 109 -11.32 -12.97 -1.00
CA GLN A 109 -11.75 -11.57 -1.06
C GLN A 109 -13.28 -11.40 -1.19
N GLN A 110 -13.96 -12.31 -1.91
CA GLN A 110 -15.42 -12.31 -2.03
C GLN A 110 -16.06 -12.99 -0.81
N GLY A 111 -15.55 -14.15 -0.39
CA GLY A 111 -16.04 -14.90 0.77
C GLY A 111 -16.05 -14.05 2.05
N MET A 112 -14.96 -13.32 2.32
CA MET A 112 -14.88 -12.42 3.49
C MET A 112 -15.91 -11.28 3.45
N GLN A 113 -16.24 -10.77 2.26
CA GLN A 113 -17.26 -9.73 2.11
C GLN A 113 -18.68 -10.30 2.23
N SER A 114 -18.95 -11.52 1.74
CA SER A 114 -20.24 -12.19 1.97
C SER A 114 -20.46 -12.49 3.45
N LEU A 115 -19.46 -13.12 4.09
CA LEU A 115 -19.51 -13.49 5.50
C LEU A 115 -19.64 -12.28 6.43
N ALA A 116 -18.98 -11.15 6.12
CA ALA A 116 -19.18 -9.91 6.85
C ALA A 116 -20.64 -9.39 6.76
N ARG A 117 -21.29 -9.51 5.59
CA ARG A 117 -22.71 -9.16 5.41
C ARG A 117 -23.62 -10.15 6.14
N GLU A 118 -23.31 -11.44 6.16
CA GLU A 118 -24.04 -12.46 6.95
C GLU A 118 -24.04 -12.12 8.45
N TYR A 119 -22.92 -11.60 8.97
CA TYR A 119 -22.81 -11.03 10.33
C TYR A 119 -23.49 -9.64 10.51
N GLY A 120 -24.26 -9.16 9.53
CA GLY A 120 -25.02 -7.91 9.62
C GLY A 120 -24.22 -6.63 9.36
N MET A 121 -22.96 -6.73 8.90
CA MET A 121 -22.10 -5.56 8.69
C MET A 121 -22.24 -4.98 7.29
N VAL A 122 -22.21 -3.64 7.19
CA VAL A 122 -22.10 -2.94 5.92
C VAL A 122 -20.66 -3.04 5.43
N VAL A 123 -20.47 -3.71 4.29
CA VAL A 123 -19.18 -3.77 3.58
C VAL A 123 -19.14 -2.61 2.59
N TYR A 124 -18.39 -1.56 2.92
CA TYR A 124 -18.30 -0.35 2.10
C TYR A 124 -16.95 -0.29 1.37
N PRO A 125 -16.91 -0.40 0.03
CA PRO A 125 -15.66 -0.37 -0.73
C PRO A 125 -15.08 1.05 -0.83
N LEU A 126 -13.75 1.15 -0.74
CA LEU A 126 -13.01 2.40 -0.86
C LEU A 126 -12.29 2.48 -2.20
N ASP A 127 -12.00 3.71 -2.63
CA ASP A 127 -11.10 3.97 -3.74
C ASP A 127 -9.66 3.73 -3.27
N SER A 128 -8.83 3.12 -4.11
CA SER A 128 -7.49 2.63 -3.77
C SER A 128 -6.43 3.73 -3.54
N ASN A 129 -6.80 5.00 -3.65
CA ASN A 129 -5.88 6.11 -3.47
C ASN A 129 -5.65 6.41 -1.98
N LEU A 130 -4.42 6.78 -1.62
CA LEU A 130 -4.03 7.01 -0.23
C LEU A 130 -4.89 8.06 0.49
N VAL A 131 -5.37 9.09 -0.22
CA VAL A 131 -6.22 10.14 0.38
C VAL A 131 -7.52 9.56 0.94
N ALA A 132 -8.22 8.73 0.16
CA ALA A 132 -9.46 8.09 0.57
C ALA A 132 -9.24 7.17 1.78
N LEU A 133 -8.17 6.38 1.78
CA LEU A 133 -7.86 5.43 2.85
C LEU A 133 -7.47 6.16 4.16
N LEU A 134 -6.57 7.14 4.10
CA LEU A 134 -6.16 7.91 5.28
C LEU A 134 -7.31 8.76 5.86
N THR A 135 -8.26 9.19 5.02
CA THR A 135 -9.45 9.93 5.48
C THR A 135 -10.35 9.07 6.37
N GLN A 136 -10.53 7.77 6.07
CA GLN A 136 -11.28 6.87 6.95
C GLN A 136 -10.55 6.61 8.27
N VAL A 137 -9.23 6.36 8.21
CA VAL A 137 -8.40 6.17 9.40
C VAL A 137 -8.43 7.41 10.29
N ALA A 138 -8.38 8.61 9.70
CA ALA A 138 -8.49 9.87 10.42
C ALA A 138 -9.86 10.09 11.10
N ALA A 139 -10.92 9.50 10.55
CA ALA A 139 -12.26 9.49 11.15
C ALA A 139 -12.49 8.35 12.16
N GLY A 140 -11.46 7.57 12.49
CA GLY A 140 -11.53 6.47 13.46
C GLY A 140 -11.87 5.10 12.86
N TYR A 141 -12.03 4.99 11.54
CA TYR A 141 -12.36 3.73 10.87
C TYR A 141 -11.11 3.01 10.36
N PRO A 142 -10.75 1.84 10.90
CA PRO A 142 -9.68 1.02 10.34
C PRO A 142 -10.11 0.45 8.98
N VAL A 143 -9.17 0.40 8.02
CA VAL A 143 -9.46 -0.12 6.68
C VAL A 143 -8.91 -1.53 6.54
N MET A 144 -9.74 -2.45 6.04
CA MET A 144 -9.30 -3.77 5.61
C MET A 144 -8.79 -3.68 4.17
N VAL A 145 -7.53 -4.03 3.94
CA VAL A 145 -6.85 -3.89 2.64
C VAL A 145 -6.21 -5.20 2.21
N ARG A 146 -5.91 -5.33 0.92
CA ARG A 146 -5.05 -6.38 0.36
C ARG A 146 -3.82 -5.71 -0.24
N PHE A 147 -2.63 -6.18 0.12
CA PHE A 147 -1.36 -5.61 -0.34
C PHE A 147 -0.37 -6.74 -0.67
N THR A 148 0.62 -6.44 -1.50
CA THR A 148 1.74 -7.34 -1.78
C THR A 148 2.79 -7.15 -0.69
N GLU A 149 2.99 -8.16 0.14
CA GLU A 149 4.03 -8.19 1.17
C GLU A 149 5.34 -8.77 0.62
N GLY A 150 6.48 -8.31 1.13
CA GLY A 150 7.80 -8.83 0.78
C GLY A 150 8.59 -7.91 -0.14
N SER A 151 9.41 -8.50 -1.02
CA SER A 151 10.28 -7.79 -1.96
C SER A 151 9.93 -8.16 -3.39
N ALA A 152 10.31 -7.34 -4.38
CA ALA A 152 9.95 -7.57 -5.79
C ALA A 152 10.38 -8.94 -6.37
N MET A 153 11.30 -9.66 -5.71
CA MET A 153 11.67 -11.04 -6.07
C MET A 153 10.79 -12.09 -5.37
N TRP A 154 10.49 -11.90 -4.08
CA TRP A 154 9.70 -12.79 -3.23
C TRP A 154 8.56 -11.97 -2.61
N ALA A 155 7.41 -11.99 -3.29
CA ALA A 155 6.27 -11.11 -3.06
C ALA A 155 4.98 -11.93 -3.03
N GLU A 156 4.21 -11.84 -1.94
CA GLU A 156 2.97 -12.59 -1.76
C GLU A 156 1.78 -11.68 -1.40
N PRO A 157 0.56 -11.96 -1.90
CA PRO A 157 -0.62 -11.18 -1.57
C PRO A 157 -1.09 -11.49 -0.15
N ARG A 158 -1.21 -10.46 0.70
CA ARG A 158 -1.67 -10.58 2.09
C ARG A 158 -2.79 -9.59 2.39
N TYR A 159 -3.69 -9.96 3.29
CA TYR A 159 -4.68 -9.06 3.87
C TYR A 159 -4.13 -8.39 5.14
N ALA A 160 -4.45 -7.11 5.32
CA ALA A 160 -4.01 -6.32 6.46
C ALA A 160 -5.12 -5.37 6.96
N ILE A 161 -4.94 -4.86 8.18
CA ILE A 161 -5.67 -3.70 8.69
C ILE A 161 -4.76 -2.48 8.61
N LEU A 162 -5.12 -1.49 7.79
CA LEU A 162 -4.58 -0.15 7.91
C LEU A 162 -5.18 0.50 9.16
N ALA A 163 -4.35 0.55 10.20
CA ALA A 163 -4.74 0.96 11.56
C ALA A 163 -4.17 2.32 11.96
N GLY A 164 -3.41 2.99 11.08
CA GLY A 164 -2.82 4.29 11.41
C GLY A 164 -1.92 4.85 10.32
N TYR A 165 -1.39 6.04 10.56
CA TYR A 165 -0.38 6.70 9.75
C TYR A 165 0.34 7.79 10.53
N ASN A 166 1.48 8.26 10.02
CA ASN A 166 2.08 9.53 10.38
C ASN A 166 2.46 10.32 9.13
N ARG A 167 1.87 11.51 9.02
CA ARG A 167 1.99 12.42 7.89
C ARG A 167 3.38 13.06 7.79
N GLN A 168 4.02 13.35 8.93
CA GLN A 168 5.35 13.95 8.97
C GLN A 168 6.43 13.02 8.41
N LYS A 169 6.39 11.72 8.78
CA LYS A 169 7.30 10.68 8.27
C LYS A 169 6.84 10.02 6.96
N GLN A 170 5.66 10.37 6.45
CA GLN A 170 5.03 9.73 5.29
C GLN A 170 4.95 8.20 5.41
N THR A 171 4.51 7.69 6.56
CA THR A 171 4.40 6.24 6.83
C THR A 171 2.98 5.82 7.19
N VAL A 172 2.50 4.70 6.65
CA VAL A 172 1.32 3.98 7.14
C VAL A 172 1.67 3.05 8.30
N LEU A 173 0.66 2.66 9.08
CA LEU A 173 0.72 1.62 10.09
C LEU A 173 -0.26 0.49 9.73
N LEU A 174 0.29 -0.66 9.37
CA LEU A 174 -0.45 -1.88 9.07
C LEU A 174 -0.45 -2.85 10.26
N ARG A 175 -1.46 -3.72 10.30
CA ARG A 175 -1.48 -4.96 11.10
C ARG A 175 -1.69 -6.12 10.14
N ALA A 176 -0.66 -6.95 9.99
CA ALA A 176 -0.58 -8.03 9.00
C ALA A 176 0.19 -9.21 9.60
N GLY A 177 -0.18 -10.44 9.26
CA GLY A 177 0.55 -11.63 9.73
C GLY A 177 0.74 -11.68 11.24
N MET A 178 2.00 -11.81 11.66
CA MET A 178 2.39 -11.79 13.07
C MET A 178 2.54 -10.36 13.65
N ASP A 179 2.52 -9.32 12.82
CA ASP A 179 2.92 -7.98 13.23
C ASP A 179 1.75 -7.02 13.50
N ARG A 180 1.80 -6.46 14.72
CA ARG A 180 0.83 -5.47 15.21
C ARG A 180 1.18 -4.04 14.77
N ARG A 181 2.34 -3.86 14.13
CA ARG A 181 2.99 -2.58 13.88
C ARG A 181 3.93 -2.65 12.67
N GLU A 182 3.38 -3.13 11.56
CA GLU A 182 4.07 -3.10 10.28
C GLU A 182 4.09 -1.66 9.75
N LEU A 183 5.26 -1.14 9.34
CA LEU A 183 5.46 0.27 8.98
C LEU A 183 6.04 0.40 7.57
N MET A 184 5.19 0.83 6.63
CA MET A 184 5.60 1.11 5.24
C MET A 184 5.59 2.62 4.97
N SER A 185 6.42 3.09 4.02
CA SER A 185 6.24 4.44 3.47
C SER A 185 4.95 4.53 2.66
N PHE A 186 4.42 5.74 2.49
CA PHE A 186 3.25 6.02 1.66
C PHE A 186 3.43 5.47 0.24
N SER A 187 4.56 5.75 -0.41
CA SER A 187 4.85 5.26 -1.77
C SER A 187 5.00 3.74 -1.87
N ALA A 188 5.62 3.09 -0.87
CA ALA A 188 5.73 1.63 -0.85
C ALA A 188 4.37 0.96 -0.66
N PHE A 189 3.53 1.51 0.23
CA PHE A 189 2.17 1.03 0.43
C PHE A 189 1.27 1.26 -0.79
N GLU A 190 1.35 2.42 -1.46
CA GLU A 190 0.60 2.70 -2.68
C GLU A 190 0.98 1.76 -3.83
N SER A 191 2.26 1.37 -3.97
CA SER A 191 2.66 0.31 -4.91
C SER A 191 2.09 -1.04 -4.46
N ALA A 192 2.39 -1.49 -3.25
CA ALA A 192 1.98 -2.81 -2.75
C ALA A 192 0.45 -3.03 -2.80
N LEU A 193 -0.34 -1.99 -2.52
CA LEU A 193 -1.79 -2.01 -2.67
C LEU A 193 -2.22 -2.13 -4.15
N LYS A 194 -1.64 -1.32 -5.03
CA LYS A 194 -1.91 -1.35 -6.48
C LYS A 194 -1.55 -2.71 -7.08
N ASP A 195 -0.37 -3.24 -6.73
CA ASP A 195 0.17 -4.49 -7.25
C ASP A 195 -0.66 -5.72 -6.78
N ALA A 196 -1.34 -5.61 -5.64
CA ALA A 196 -2.33 -6.59 -5.15
C ALA A 196 -3.75 -6.41 -5.72
N GLY A 197 -3.97 -5.45 -6.64
CA GLY A 197 -5.25 -5.17 -7.30
C GLY A 197 -6.07 -4.02 -6.71
N GLY A 198 -5.52 -3.26 -5.75
CA GLY A 198 -6.12 -2.04 -5.22
C GLY A 198 -7.30 -2.25 -4.25
N TRP A 199 -7.50 -3.46 -3.72
CA TRP A 199 -8.68 -3.75 -2.90
C TRP A 199 -8.60 -3.16 -1.47
N ALA A 200 -9.59 -2.35 -1.12
CA ALA A 200 -9.78 -1.78 0.21
C ALA A 200 -11.28 -1.68 0.56
N VAL A 201 -11.66 -2.07 1.79
CA VAL A 201 -13.03 -1.99 2.30
C VAL A 201 -13.07 -1.55 3.76
N LEU A 202 -14.19 -0.96 4.16
CA LEU A 202 -14.59 -0.83 5.57
C LEU A 202 -15.59 -1.93 5.93
N ILE A 203 -15.51 -2.41 7.17
CA ILE A 203 -16.49 -3.31 7.78
C ILE A 203 -17.18 -2.53 8.91
N LEU A 204 -18.40 -2.06 8.65
CA LEU A 204 -19.09 -1.07 9.49
C LEU A 204 -20.37 -1.63 10.11
N ASN A 205 -20.66 -1.18 11.33
CA ASN A 205 -22.00 -1.32 11.89
C ASN A 205 -23.01 -0.53 11.03
N PRO A 206 -24.27 -0.97 10.85
CA PRO A 206 -25.26 -0.26 10.04
C PRO A 206 -25.62 1.16 10.50
N THR A 207 -25.14 1.61 11.65
CA THR A 207 -25.30 2.99 12.17
C THR A 207 -24.04 3.85 12.02
N GLN A 208 -22.94 3.30 11.50
CA GLN A 208 -21.68 4.02 11.29
C GLN A 208 -21.57 4.47 9.83
N ILE A 209 -21.59 5.78 9.59
CA ILE A 209 -21.40 6.37 8.26
C ILE A 209 -19.92 6.67 8.02
N PRO A 210 -19.33 6.25 6.87
CA PRO A 210 -17.93 6.52 6.56
C PRO A 210 -17.69 8.00 6.31
N ALA A 211 -16.46 8.48 6.51
CA ALA A 211 -16.11 9.85 6.21
C ALA A 211 -16.20 10.11 4.70
N GLN A 212 -16.76 11.26 4.29
CA GLN A 212 -17.00 11.58 2.88
C GLN A 212 -17.79 10.47 2.15
N VAL A 213 -18.92 10.05 2.74
CA VAL A 213 -19.77 8.98 2.20
C VAL A 213 -20.27 9.30 0.78
N ASP A 214 -20.05 8.36 -0.14
CA ASP A 214 -20.72 8.34 -1.44
C ASP A 214 -22.11 7.74 -1.25
N GLN A 215 -23.14 8.54 -1.51
CA GLN A 215 -24.53 8.18 -1.28
C GLN A 215 -24.95 6.96 -2.10
N GLN A 216 -24.50 6.83 -3.36
CA GLN A 216 -24.87 5.73 -4.24
C GLN A 216 -24.15 4.45 -3.81
N ARG A 217 -22.86 4.56 -3.47
CA ARG A 217 -22.03 3.45 -2.97
C ARG A 217 -22.55 2.91 -1.64
N TRP A 218 -22.99 3.78 -0.73
CA TRP A 218 -23.61 3.38 0.53
C TRP A 218 -24.98 2.70 0.32
N LEU A 219 -25.84 3.27 -0.53
CA LEU A 219 -27.13 2.66 -0.86
C LEU A 219 -26.95 1.28 -1.53
N LYS A 220 -25.91 1.11 -2.37
CA LYS A 220 -25.54 -0.21 -2.89
C LYS A 220 -25.10 -1.15 -1.76
N ALA A 221 -24.17 -0.74 -0.90
CA ALA A 221 -23.69 -1.58 0.21
C ALA A 221 -24.83 -2.01 1.15
N ALA A 222 -25.81 -1.12 1.41
CA ALA A 222 -27.03 -1.45 2.15
C ALA A 222 -27.97 -2.39 1.39
N ASN A 223 -28.05 -2.32 0.06
CA ASN A 223 -28.80 -3.28 -0.76
C ASN A 223 -28.12 -4.66 -0.79
N ASP A 224 -26.79 -4.72 -0.93
CA ASP A 224 -26.02 -5.96 -0.85
C ASP A 224 -26.24 -6.66 0.51
N LEU A 225 -26.37 -5.87 1.59
CA LEU A 225 -26.67 -6.37 2.93
C LEU A 225 -28.10 -6.92 3.06
N ALA A 226 -29.08 -6.30 2.39
CA ALA A 226 -30.43 -6.86 2.31
C ALA A 226 -30.47 -8.19 1.53
N GLN A 227 -29.69 -8.29 0.44
CA GLN A 227 -29.56 -9.54 -0.33
C GLN A 227 -28.90 -10.68 0.46
N ALA A 228 -28.09 -10.37 1.48
CA ALA A 228 -27.59 -11.33 2.46
C ALA A 228 -28.61 -11.66 3.58
N GLY A 229 -29.89 -11.37 3.38
CA GLY A 229 -30.98 -11.62 4.33
C GLY A 229 -31.09 -10.63 5.49
N GLN A 230 -30.17 -9.66 5.60
CA GLN A 230 -30.07 -8.74 6.74
C GLN A 230 -30.91 -7.46 6.52
N GLU A 231 -32.19 -7.61 6.19
CA GLU A 231 -33.11 -6.51 5.85
C GLU A 231 -33.22 -5.44 6.94
N GLN A 232 -33.23 -5.84 8.22
CA GLN A 232 -33.27 -4.88 9.34
C GLN A 232 -31.97 -4.06 9.42
N ALA A 233 -30.81 -4.68 9.16
CA ALA A 233 -29.52 -4.00 9.14
C ALA A 233 -29.44 -3.05 7.94
N ALA A 234 -29.82 -3.50 6.74
CA ALA A 234 -29.96 -2.66 5.55
C ALA A 234 -30.89 -1.46 5.76
N THR A 235 -32.00 -1.64 6.47
CA THR A 235 -32.94 -0.56 6.82
C THR A 235 -32.31 0.44 7.79
N ARG A 236 -31.51 -0.02 8.76
CA ARG A 236 -30.73 0.86 9.65
C ARG A 236 -29.68 1.66 8.86
N ALA A 237 -28.96 1.02 7.94
CA ALA A 237 -27.99 1.68 7.07
C ALA A 237 -28.61 2.78 6.21
N LYS A 238 -29.78 2.53 5.61
CA LYS A 238 -30.52 3.54 4.83
C LYS A 238 -31.00 4.71 5.69
N LYS A 239 -31.44 4.45 6.94
CA LYS A 239 -31.84 5.49 7.90
C LYS A 239 -30.65 6.31 8.42
N ALA A 240 -29.51 5.69 8.67
CA ALA A 240 -28.31 6.37 9.15
C ALA A 240 -27.78 7.38 8.12
N LEU A 241 -27.79 7.02 6.82
CA LEU A 241 -27.44 7.93 5.74
C LEU A 241 -28.42 9.11 5.62
N ALA A 242 -29.71 8.89 5.87
CA ALA A 242 -30.74 9.94 5.81
C ALA A 242 -30.75 10.86 7.05
N ALA A 243 -29.83 10.65 8.00
CA ALA A 243 -29.67 11.42 9.23
C ALA A 243 -28.23 11.97 9.41
N HIS A 244 -27.47 12.02 8.31
CA HIS A 244 -26.09 12.52 8.22
C HIS A 244 -26.03 13.85 7.46
#